data_AF-A0A3B8LIA2-F1
#
_entry.id   AF-A0A3B8LIA2-F1
#
_cell.length_a   1.000
_cell.length_b   1.000
_cell.length_c   1.000
_cell.angle_alpha   90.00
_cell.angle_beta   90.00
_cell.angle_gamma   90.00
#
_symmetry.space_group_name_H-M   'P 1'
#
loop_
_entity.id
_entity.type
_entity.pdbx_description
1 polymer ?
#
loop_
_entity_poly.entity_id
_entity_poly.type
_entity_poly.pdbx_seq_one_letter_code
_entity_poly.pdbx_strand_id
1 'polypeptide(L)'
;MERTGNRAFDAARDMKIEPGYASHGASVIFHMGNTIVHCSASLEEGTPRFVEEGCGWVTAEYSLMPSSTQTRARRERSRVGGRTMEIQRLIGRSLRSIIRFDQLGERTITLDCDVLRADGGTRCASISGAYIALEIVLRQLEQNGLLRVEDVLRSEVAAISLGIVEGQTLLDLEYIEDSQADVDLNLVMTGSGKLIEIQGTAEKDPFSFEALNEMLALGQKGIQEILSVGRAFLDSYEIPKRDMGARDE
;
A
#
# COMPACT_ATOMS: atom_id res chain seq x y z
N MET A 1 -0.70 -24.29 16.41
CA MET A 1 0.32 -23.39 15.87
C MET A 1 0.94 -22.45 16.91
N GLU A 2 2.27 -22.40 16.99
CA GLU A 2 3.01 -21.30 17.66
C GLU A 2 3.48 -20.32 16.57
N ARG A 3 3.15 -19.04 16.69
CA ARG A 3 3.57 -18.01 15.71
C ARG A 3 4.96 -17.49 16.04
N THR A 4 5.70 -17.01 15.04
CA THR A 4 7.01 -16.39 15.24
C THR A 4 6.94 -15.31 16.31
N GLY A 5 7.85 -15.38 17.29
CA GLY A 5 7.89 -14.43 18.40
C GLY A 5 6.73 -14.54 19.39
N ASN A 6 5.99 -15.65 19.42
CA ASN A 6 4.80 -15.84 20.26
C ASN A 6 3.70 -14.78 20.00
N ARG A 7 3.63 -14.29 18.76
CA ARG A 7 2.60 -13.33 18.34
C ARG A 7 1.20 -13.94 18.50
N ALA A 8 0.25 -13.18 19.05
CA ALA A 8 -1.14 -13.60 19.16
C ALA A 8 -1.80 -13.72 17.78
N PHE A 9 -2.88 -14.50 17.65
CA PHE A 9 -3.57 -14.69 16.38
C PHE A 9 -4.17 -13.39 15.83
N ASP A 10 -4.55 -12.49 16.73
CA ASP A 10 -5.17 -11.20 16.42
C ASP A 10 -4.20 -10.02 16.41
N ALA A 11 -2.89 -10.28 16.40
CA ALA A 11 -1.85 -9.27 16.43
C ALA A 11 -1.14 -9.14 15.08
N ALA A 12 -1.00 -7.91 14.59
CA ALA A 12 -0.14 -7.58 13.47
C ALA A 12 1.35 -7.67 13.88
N ARG A 13 2.26 -7.77 12.91
CA ARG A 13 3.70 -7.65 13.15
C ARG A 13 4.05 -6.19 13.48
N ASP A 14 5.22 -6.00 14.08
CA ASP A 14 5.75 -4.66 14.36
C ASP A 14 5.83 -3.82 13.10
N MET A 15 5.27 -2.62 13.16
CA MET A 15 5.25 -1.67 12.06
C MET A 15 6.16 -0.48 12.33
N LYS A 16 6.87 -0.04 11.30
CA LYS A 16 7.72 1.14 11.35
C LYS A 16 7.68 1.83 10.00
N ILE A 17 7.68 3.16 10.01
CA ILE A 17 7.80 3.98 8.82
C ILE A 17 9.04 4.84 8.98
N GLU A 18 9.90 4.82 7.96
CA GLU A 18 11.09 5.68 7.88
C GLU A 18 10.97 6.62 6.68
N PRO A 19 11.56 7.82 6.72
CA PRO A 19 11.75 8.64 5.54
C PRO A 19 12.49 7.85 4.45
N GLY A 20 12.01 7.94 3.22
CA GLY A 20 12.67 7.30 2.09
C GLY A 20 13.78 8.17 1.48
N TYR A 21 14.44 7.63 0.47
CA TYR A 21 15.64 8.21 -0.13
C TYR A 21 15.40 8.85 -1.51
N ALA A 22 14.16 8.93 -1.99
CA ALA A 22 13.88 9.36 -3.35
C ALA A 22 14.17 10.86 -3.55
N SER A 23 14.99 11.17 -4.55
CA SER A 23 15.33 12.55 -4.92
C SER A 23 14.18 13.29 -5.62
N HIS A 24 13.25 12.56 -6.23
CA HIS A 24 12.08 13.11 -6.93
C HIS A 24 10.80 12.76 -6.15
N GLY A 25 9.87 13.71 -6.02
CA GLY A 25 8.58 13.51 -5.32
C GLY A 25 8.69 13.31 -3.81
N ALA A 26 8.14 12.20 -3.30
CA ALA A 26 8.32 11.78 -1.91
C ALA A 26 8.51 10.27 -1.82
N SER A 27 9.15 9.79 -0.75
CA SER A 27 9.17 8.36 -0.47
C SER A 27 9.27 8.04 1.01
N VAL A 28 8.85 6.82 1.34
CA VAL A 28 8.97 6.22 2.67
C VAL A 28 9.49 4.78 2.55
N ILE A 29 10.08 4.28 3.63
CA ILE A 29 10.34 2.87 3.82
C ILE A 29 9.33 2.35 4.82
N PHE A 30 8.46 1.45 4.36
CA PHE A 30 7.43 0.84 5.17
C PHE A 30 7.88 -0.53 5.64
N HIS A 31 7.87 -0.75 6.95
CA HIS A 31 8.19 -2.01 7.59
C HIS A 31 6.92 -2.64 8.16
N MET A 32 6.75 -3.93 7.91
CA MET A 32 5.75 -4.78 8.54
C MET A 32 6.44 -6.11 8.90
N GLY A 33 6.92 -6.19 10.14
CA GLY A 33 7.91 -7.18 10.54
C GLY A 33 9.16 -7.13 9.65
N ASN A 34 9.51 -8.27 9.04
CA ASN A 34 10.63 -8.35 8.10
C ASN A 34 10.27 -7.94 6.67
N THR A 35 9.00 -7.70 6.35
CA THR A 35 8.63 -7.15 5.04
C THR A 35 8.99 -5.68 5.00
N ILE A 36 9.82 -5.29 4.04
CA ILE A 36 10.33 -3.93 3.89
C ILE A 36 10.08 -3.50 2.45
N VAL A 37 9.35 -2.40 2.27
CA VAL A 37 9.00 -1.85 0.95
C VAL A 37 9.39 -0.39 0.91
N HIS A 38 10.18 0.00 -0.11
CA HIS A 38 10.35 1.40 -0.45
C HIS A 38 9.17 1.83 -1.32
N CYS A 39 8.40 2.81 -0.86
CA CYS A 39 7.25 3.35 -1.57
C CYS A 39 7.53 4.80 -1.92
N SER A 40 7.57 5.13 -3.21
CA SER A 40 7.69 6.52 -3.69
C SER A 40 6.42 6.97 -4.40
N ALA A 41 6.21 8.28 -4.39
CA ALA A 41 5.21 8.98 -5.18
C ALA A 41 5.95 10.05 -5.99
N SER A 42 5.96 9.90 -7.31
CA SER A 42 6.56 10.83 -8.25
C SER A 42 5.46 11.64 -8.94
N LEU A 43 5.67 12.95 -9.09
CA LEU A 43 4.72 13.86 -9.73
C LEU A 43 5.23 14.24 -11.12
N GLU A 44 4.35 14.15 -12.11
CA GLU A 44 4.57 14.60 -13.48
C GLU A 44 3.44 15.54 -13.91
N GLU A 45 3.78 16.59 -14.66
CA GLU A 45 2.81 17.46 -15.30
C GLU A 45 2.18 16.76 -16.51
N GLY A 46 0.88 16.98 -16.72
CA GLY A 46 0.08 16.34 -17.74
C GLY A 46 -0.49 14.98 -17.33
N THR A 47 -1.38 14.45 -18.18
CA THR A 47 -2.06 13.18 -17.97
C THR A 47 -2.09 12.29 -19.21
N PRO A 48 -2.30 10.97 -19.05
CA PRO A 48 -2.55 10.08 -20.18
C PRO A 48 -3.73 10.56 -21.03
N ARG A 49 -3.67 10.35 -22.34
CA ARG A 49 -4.69 10.82 -23.32
C ARG A 49 -6.13 10.36 -23.05
N PHE A 50 -6.34 9.32 -22.26
CA PHE A 50 -7.66 8.79 -21.94
C PHE A 50 -8.28 9.45 -20.70
N VAL A 51 -7.51 10.27 -19.97
CA VAL A 51 -7.99 11.03 -18.81
C VAL A 51 -8.71 12.27 -19.31
N GLU A 52 -9.80 12.62 -18.64
CA GLU A 52 -10.58 13.81 -18.94
C GLU A 52 -9.73 15.08 -18.77
N GLU A 53 -9.89 16.04 -19.68
CA GLU A 53 -9.20 17.34 -19.61
C GLU A 53 -9.50 18.04 -18.28
N GLY A 54 -8.48 18.64 -17.67
CA GLY A 54 -8.57 19.24 -16.33
C GLY A 54 -8.50 18.25 -15.15
N CYS A 55 -8.57 16.93 -15.39
CA CYS A 55 -8.47 15.92 -14.33
C CYS A 55 -7.06 15.33 -14.22
N GLY A 56 -6.68 14.95 -13.00
CA GLY A 56 -5.43 14.26 -12.71
C GLY A 56 -5.52 12.74 -12.83
N TRP A 57 -4.39 12.08 -12.59
CA TRP A 57 -4.31 10.62 -12.62
C TRP A 57 -3.37 10.06 -11.54
N VAL A 58 -3.68 8.86 -11.06
CA VAL A 58 -2.81 8.10 -10.16
C VAL A 58 -2.59 6.71 -10.74
N THR A 59 -1.34 6.32 -10.90
CA THR A 59 -0.92 4.98 -11.35
C THR A 59 0.08 4.36 -10.38
N ALA A 60 0.33 3.06 -10.50
CA ALA A 60 1.26 2.36 -9.63
C ALA A 60 2.09 1.30 -10.36
N GLU A 61 3.35 1.24 -9.96
CA GLU A 61 4.31 0.21 -10.30
C GLU A 61 4.73 -0.56 -9.05
N TYR A 62 5.02 -1.85 -9.20
CA TYR A 62 5.39 -2.72 -8.11
C TYR A 62 6.50 -3.62 -8.61
N SER A 63 7.53 -3.81 -7.79
CA SER A 63 8.65 -4.64 -8.16
C SER A 63 9.22 -5.37 -6.95
N LEU A 64 9.77 -6.55 -7.18
CA LEU A 64 10.60 -7.22 -6.18
C LEU A 64 12.07 -7.02 -6.54
N MET A 65 12.86 -6.53 -5.58
CA MET A 65 14.32 -6.62 -5.69
C MET A 65 14.69 -8.11 -5.83
N PRO A 66 15.57 -8.51 -6.77
CA PRO A 66 15.89 -9.91 -7.01
C PRO A 66 16.34 -10.70 -5.77
N SER A 67 16.95 -10.04 -4.79
CA SER A 67 17.42 -10.64 -3.54
C SER A 67 16.50 -10.38 -2.35
N SER A 68 15.27 -9.89 -2.56
CA SER A 68 14.31 -9.61 -1.49
C SER A 68 13.64 -10.88 -0.94
N THR A 69 13.63 -11.97 -1.71
CA THR A 69 12.98 -13.24 -1.39
C THR A 69 13.98 -14.28 -0.86
N GLN A 70 13.46 -15.34 -0.21
CA GLN A 70 14.27 -16.43 0.36
C GLN A 70 15.19 -17.12 -0.66
N THR A 71 14.77 -17.17 -1.93
CA THR A 71 15.62 -17.54 -3.07
C THR A 71 15.64 -16.40 -4.07
N ARG A 72 16.75 -16.19 -4.76
CA ARG A 72 16.90 -15.05 -5.68
C ARG A 72 15.88 -15.12 -6.82
N ALA A 73 14.97 -14.16 -6.88
CA ALA A 73 14.03 -14.01 -7.98
C ALA A 73 14.73 -13.56 -9.28
N ARG A 74 14.17 -13.96 -10.43
CA ARG A 74 14.62 -13.45 -11.72
C ARG A 74 14.11 -12.02 -11.90
N ARG A 75 15.00 -11.09 -12.30
CA ARG A 75 14.59 -9.72 -12.61
C ARG A 75 13.71 -9.70 -13.86
N GLU A 76 12.55 -9.08 -13.76
CA GLU A 76 11.62 -8.85 -14.87
C GLU A 76 12.16 -7.71 -15.76
N ARG A 77 12.88 -8.05 -16.83
CA ARG A 77 13.51 -7.05 -17.73
C ARG A 77 12.70 -6.71 -18.97
N SER A 78 12.05 -7.72 -19.55
CA SER A 78 11.38 -7.60 -20.86
C SER A 78 9.86 -7.66 -20.76
N ARG A 79 9.33 -8.35 -19.74
CA ARG A 79 7.90 -8.50 -19.52
C ARG A 79 7.65 -8.57 -18.02
N VAL A 80 6.66 -7.77 -17.59
CA VAL A 80 6.12 -7.78 -16.24
C VAL A 80 5.31 -9.07 -16.04
N GLY A 81 5.55 -9.77 -14.93
CA GLY A 81 4.88 -11.02 -14.61
C GLY A 81 3.40 -10.82 -14.26
N GLY A 82 2.61 -11.90 -14.30
CA GLY A 82 1.18 -11.86 -13.97
C GLY A 82 0.90 -11.31 -12.58
N ARG A 83 1.62 -11.82 -11.55
CA ARG A 83 1.51 -11.36 -10.16
C ARG A 83 1.91 -9.90 -10.00
N THR A 84 2.98 -9.46 -10.67
CA THR A 84 3.42 -8.07 -10.64
C THR A 84 2.34 -7.14 -11.23
N MET A 85 1.79 -7.48 -12.41
CA MET A 85 0.69 -6.70 -13.02
C MET A 85 -0.58 -6.67 -12.16
N GLU A 86 -0.91 -7.79 -11.51
CA GLU A 86 -2.05 -7.89 -10.59
C GLU A 86 -1.89 -6.91 -9.41
N ILE A 87 -0.73 -6.94 -8.74
CA ILE A 87 -0.44 -6.08 -7.59
C ILE A 87 -0.37 -4.60 -8.00
N GLN A 88 0.24 -4.28 -9.14
CA GLN A 88 0.24 -2.91 -9.70
C GLN A 88 -1.17 -2.36 -9.85
N ARG A 89 -2.06 -3.16 -10.44
CA ARG A 89 -3.46 -2.78 -10.64
C ARG A 89 -4.19 -2.63 -9.32
N LEU A 90 -3.90 -3.49 -8.34
CA LEU A 90 -4.47 -3.43 -6.99
C LEU A 90 -4.06 -2.14 -6.27
N ILE A 91 -2.77 -1.81 -6.22
CA ILE A 91 -2.27 -0.57 -5.60
C ILE A 91 -2.91 0.65 -6.27
N GLY A 92 -2.84 0.73 -7.60
CA GLY A 92 -3.41 1.85 -8.35
C GLY A 92 -4.92 2.00 -8.12
N ARG A 93 -5.69 0.89 -8.15
CA ARG A 93 -7.15 0.95 -7.91
C ARG A 93 -7.47 1.35 -6.48
N SER A 94 -6.71 0.85 -5.51
CA SER A 94 -6.89 1.18 -4.10
C SER A 94 -6.71 2.68 -3.85
N LEU A 95 -5.64 3.25 -4.37
CA LEU A 95 -5.27 4.65 -4.15
C LEU A 95 -6.13 5.61 -4.99
N ARG A 96 -6.54 5.22 -6.20
CA ARG A 96 -7.49 6.01 -6.99
C ARG A 96 -8.87 6.16 -6.33
N SER A 97 -9.27 5.20 -5.49
CA SER A 97 -10.59 5.23 -4.83
C SER A 97 -10.77 6.40 -3.84
N ILE A 98 -9.66 6.99 -3.38
CA ILE A 98 -9.63 8.07 -2.38
C ILE A 98 -9.22 9.43 -2.95
N ILE A 99 -9.18 9.60 -4.27
CA ILE A 99 -8.75 10.84 -4.91
C ILE A 99 -9.92 11.54 -5.63
N ARG A 100 -10.00 12.87 -5.49
CA ARG A 100 -10.78 13.76 -6.36
C ARG A 100 -9.88 14.23 -7.51
N PHE A 101 -9.99 13.57 -8.67
CA PHE A 101 -9.12 13.85 -9.81
C PHE A 101 -9.29 15.26 -10.38
N ASP A 102 -10.49 15.81 -10.30
CA ASP A 102 -10.81 17.19 -10.67
C ASP A 102 -10.05 18.22 -9.80
N GLN A 103 -9.76 17.87 -8.54
CA GLN A 103 -9.01 18.73 -7.62
C GLN A 103 -7.51 18.53 -7.72
N LEU A 104 -7.04 17.40 -8.26
CA LEU A 104 -5.62 17.15 -8.49
C LEU A 104 -5.05 18.02 -9.63
N GLY A 105 -5.91 18.43 -10.57
CA GLY A 105 -5.53 19.11 -11.81
C GLY A 105 -4.78 18.19 -12.76
N GLU A 106 -4.32 18.72 -13.90
CA GLU A 106 -3.67 17.94 -14.97
C GLU A 106 -2.27 17.45 -14.59
N ARG A 107 -2.21 16.54 -13.62
CA ARG A 107 -0.98 15.96 -13.10
C ARG A 107 -1.16 14.46 -12.94
N THR A 108 -0.06 13.75 -13.14
CA THR A 108 0.01 12.31 -12.89
C THR A 108 0.90 12.06 -11.68
N ILE A 109 0.38 11.30 -10.71
CA ILE A 109 1.18 10.74 -9.63
C ILE A 109 1.44 9.26 -9.91
N THR A 110 2.71 8.89 -10.01
CA THR A 110 3.16 7.50 -10.16
C THR A 110 3.67 6.99 -8.82
N LEU A 111 3.06 5.90 -8.34
CA LEU A 111 3.43 5.24 -7.09
C LEU A 111 4.34 4.04 -7.37
N ASP A 112 5.60 4.09 -6.98
CA ASP A 112 6.53 2.98 -7.17
C ASP A 112 6.74 2.24 -5.84
N CYS A 113 6.45 0.95 -5.84
CA CYS A 113 6.57 0.08 -4.67
C CYS A 113 7.63 -1.00 -4.91
N ASP A 114 8.83 -0.78 -4.40
CA ASP A 114 9.95 -1.70 -4.51
C ASP A 114 10.15 -2.49 -3.22
N VAL A 115 9.93 -3.80 -3.29
CA VAL A 115 10.15 -4.69 -2.15
C VAL A 115 11.65 -4.90 -1.95
N LEU A 116 12.16 -4.42 -0.82
CA LEU A 116 13.54 -4.57 -0.38
C LEU A 116 13.75 -5.90 0.36
N ARG A 117 12.74 -6.33 1.12
CA ARG A 117 12.71 -7.65 1.78
C ARG A 117 11.28 -8.17 1.81
N ALA A 118 11.08 -9.42 1.40
CA ALA A 118 9.78 -10.05 1.32
C ALA A 118 9.67 -11.15 2.40
N ASP A 119 8.73 -10.98 3.31
CA ASP A 119 8.40 -11.97 4.34
C ASP A 119 6.87 -12.07 4.54
N GLY A 120 6.11 -12.07 3.44
CA GLY A 120 4.63 -12.09 3.47
C GLY A 120 3.98 -10.71 3.59
N GLY A 121 2.78 -10.55 3.01
CA GLY A 121 2.02 -9.30 3.05
C GLY A 121 2.59 -8.13 2.24
N THR A 122 3.50 -8.37 1.28
CA THR A 122 4.19 -7.29 0.54
C THR A 122 3.23 -6.36 -0.19
N ARG A 123 2.17 -6.89 -0.82
CA ARG A 123 1.15 -6.08 -1.50
C ARG A 123 0.41 -5.14 -0.55
N CYS A 124 0.13 -5.61 0.67
CA CYS A 124 -0.57 -4.83 1.69
C CYS A 124 0.35 -3.74 2.25
N ALA A 125 1.61 -4.09 2.54
CA ALA A 125 2.64 -3.12 2.91
C ALA A 125 2.81 -2.04 1.83
N SER A 126 2.81 -2.42 0.54
CA SER A 126 2.90 -1.48 -0.58
C SER A 126 1.72 -0.51 -0.64
N ILE A 127 0.48 -0.98 -0.46
CA ILE A 127 -0.70 -0.09 -0.45
C ILE A 127 -0.60 0.94 0.68
N SER A 128 -0.30 0.48 1.89
CA SER A 128 -0.22 1.33 3.08
C SER A 128 0.95 2.32 2.99
N GLY A 129 2.13 1.88 2.53
CA GLY A 129 3.29 2.74 2.31
C GLY A 129 3.10 3.74 1.17
N ALA A 130 2.49 3.32 0.06
CA ALA A 130 2.21 4.20 -1.08
C ALA A 130 1.19 5.29 -0.74
N TYR A 131 0.22 5.00 0.13
CA TYR A 131 -0.70 6.00 0.67
C TYR A 131 0.05 7.12 1.41
N ILE A 132 0.99 6.75 2.29
CA ILE A 132 1.80 7.73 3.03
C ILE A 132 2.66 8.56 2.07
N ALA A 133 3.31 7.94 1.09
CA ALA A 133 4.10 8.66 0.08
C ALA A 133 3.23 9.63 -0.75
N LEU A 134 2.03 9.20 -1.14
CA LEU A 134 1.05 10.02 -1.85
C LEU A 134 0.66 11.25 -1.02
N GLU A 135 0.31 11.07 0.25
CA GLU A 135 -0.07 12.18 1.12
C GLU A 135 1.07 13.19 1.31
N ILE A 136 2.32 12.72 1.42
CA ILE A 136 3.48 13.62 1.49
C ILE A 136 3.60 14.48 0.22
N VAL A 137 3.42 13.89 -0.98
CA VAL A 137 3.42 14.66 -2.24
C VAL A 137 2.29 15.67 -2.29
N LEU A 138 1.08 15.31 -1.84
CA LEU A 138 -0.03 16.26 -1.78
C LEU A 138 0.25 17.41 -0.80
N ARG A 139 0.87 17.12 0.35
CA ARG A 139 1.30 18.15 1.32
C ARG A 139 2.41 19.04 0.74
N GLN A 140 3.32 18.50 -0.07
CA GLN A 140 4.31 19.30 -0.80
C GLN A 140 3.64 20.26 -1.79
N LEU A 141 2.63 19.80 -2.54
CA LEU A 141 1.86 20.65 -3.46
C LEU A 141 1.10 21.75 -2.72
N GLU A 142 0.53 21.43 -1.55
CA GLU A 142 -0.13 22.40 -0.68
C GLU A 142 0.83 23.45 -0.12
N GLN A 143 2.04 23.04 0.32
CA GLN A 143 3.08 23.99 0.74
C GLN A 143 3.51 24.96 -0.37
N ASN A 144 3.38 24.55 -1.64
CA ASN A 144 3.63 25.38 -2.81
C ASN A 144 2.39 26.17 -3.27
N GLY A 145 1.26 26.06 -2.57
CA GLY A 145 0.02 26.78 -2.91
C GLY A 145 -0.68 26.28 -4.17
N LEU A 146 -0.36 25.07 -4.65
CA LEU A 146 -0.88 24.53 -5.92
C LEU A 146 -2.24 23.84 -5.76
N LEU A 147 -2.57 23.34 -4.57
CA LEU A 147 -3.84 22.71 -4.20
C LEU A 147 -3.98 22.68 -2.67
N ARG A 148 -5.10 22.17 -2.17
CA ARG A 148 -5.25 21.79 -0.75
C ARG A 148 -5.40 20.29 -0.62
N VAL A 149 -4.73 19.68 0.34
CA VAL A 149 -4.77 18.22 0.54
C VAL A 149 -6.19 17.74 0.78
N GLU A 150 -6.94 18.48 1.61
CA GLU A 150 -8.34 18.19 1.97
C GLU A 150 -9.32 18.23 0.78
N ASP A 151 -9.00 18.96 -0.28
CA ASP A 151 -9.81 19.01 -1.49
C ASP A 151 -9.57 17.78 -2.35
N VAL A 152 -8.33 17.27 -2.39
CA VAL A 152 -7.92 16.14 -3.24
C VAL A 152 -8.14 14.78 -2.57
N LEU A 153 -7.70 14.64 -1.33
CA LEU A 153 -7.63 13.37 -0.59
C LEU A 153 -8.91 13.16 0.21
N ARG A 154 -9.71 12.16 -0.18
CA ARG A 154 -11.03 11.88 0.42
C ARG A 154 -10.96 11.12 1.74
N SER A 155 -9.95 10.28 1.91
CA SER A 155 -9.80 9.39 3.06
C SER A 155 -8.41 8.77 3.08
N GLU A 156 -8.01 8.31 4.27
CA GLU A 156 -6.89 7.38 4.43
C GLU A 156 -7.20 6.01 3.82
N VAL A 157 -6.16 5.25 3.46
CA VAL A 157 -6.25 3.84 3.01
C VAL A 157 -5.14 3.02 3.66
N ALA A 158 -5.49 1.81 4.08
CA ALA A 158 -4.52 0.78 4.43
C ALA A 158 -5.02 -0.61 4.01
N ALA A 159 -4.10 -1.55 3.97
CA ALA A 159 -4.37 -2.93 3.63
C ALA A 159 -3.67 -3.89 4.58
N ILE A 160 -4.27 -5.05 4.82
CA ILE A 160 -3.71 -6.10 5.67
C ILE A 160 -4.04 -7.48 5.11
N SER A 161 -3.12 -8.43 5.31
CA SER A 161 -3.37 -9.85 4.99
C SER A 161 -3.96 -10.57 6.18
N LEU A 162 -4.76 -11.58 5.90
CA LEU A 162 -5.45 -12.47 6.82
C LEU A 162 -5.38 -13.88 6.26
N GLY A 163 -5.60 -14.88 7.09
CA GLY A 163 -5.83 -16.23 6.58
C GLY A 163 -6.20 -17.22 7.66
N ILE A 164 -6.49 -18.43 7.21
CA ILE A 164 -6.80 -19.57 8.07
C ILE A 164 -5.63 -20.54 7.98
N VAL A 165 -4.96 -20.78 9.11
CA VAL A 165 -3.83 -21.72 9.21
C VAL A 165 -4.09 -22.68 10.34
N GLU A 166 -4.06 -23.99 10.07
CA GLU A 166 -4.41 -25.04 11.04
C GLU A 166 -5.79 -24.80 11.70
N GLY A 167 -6.76 -24.27 10.93
CA GLY A 167 -8.10 -23.93 11.41
C GLY A 167 -8.18 -22.68 12.32
N GLN A 168 -7.10 -21.90 12.43
CA GLN A 168 -7.07 -20.65 13.19
C GLN A 168 -7.06 -19.44 12.26
N THR A 169 -7.91 -18.46 12.53
CA THR A 169 -7.92 -17.17 11.83
C THR A 169 -6.79 -16.28 12.33
N LEU A 170 -5.87 -15.91 11.44
CA LEU A 170 -4.67 -15.14 11.76
C LEU A 170 -4.67 -13.77 11.06
N LEU A 171 -4.21 -12.75 11.77
CA LEU A 171 -3.91 -11.41 11.25
C LEU A 171 -2.46 -11.30 10.79
N ASP A 172 -2.23 -10.64 9.65
CA ASP A 172 -0.94 -10.28 9.09
C ASP A 172 0.01 -11.48 8.96
N LEU A 173 -0.19 -12.25 7.89
CA LEU A 173 0.58 -13.47 7.62
C LEU A 173 2.02 -13.14 7.21
N GLU A 174 2.98 -13.76 7.87
CA GLU A 174 4.36 -13.83 7.37
C GLU A 174 4.54 -14.93 6.31
N TYR A 175 5.69 -15.02 5.64
CA TYR A 175 5.87 -15.93 4.52
C TYR A 175 5.57 -17.40 4.87
N ILE A 176 6.00 -17.85 6.05
CA ILE A 176 5.78 -19.24 6.46
C ILE A 176 4.30 -19.53 6.72
N GLU A 177 3.57 -18.58 7.31
CA GLU A 177 2.14 -18.67 7.59
C GLU A 177 1.34 -18.63 6.28
N ASP A 178 1.65 -17.70 5.38
CA ASP A 178 1.04 -17.55 4.05
C ASP A 178 1.22 -18.83 3.21
N SER A 179 2.41 -19.43 3.23
CA SER A 179 2.70 -20.66 2.49
C SER A 179 1.96 -21.91 3.01
N GLN A 180 1.43 -21.86 4.22
CA GLN A 180 0.73 -22.97 4.88
C GLN A 180 -0.78 -22.72 5.01
N ALA A 181 -1.25 -21.53 4.63
CA ALA A 181 -2.63 -21.14 4.79
C ALA A 181 -3.57 -21.99 3.93
N ASP A 182 -4.67 -22.43 4.52
CA ASP A 182 -5.77 -23.06 3.77
C ASP A 182 -6.62 -22.00 3.05
N VAL A 183 -6.66 -20.80 3.61
CA VAL A 183 -7.31 -19.61 3.05
C VAL A 183 -6.39 -18.42 3.22
N ASP A 184 -6.14 -17.67 2.14
CA ASP A 184 -5.48 -16.37 2.17
C ASP A 184 -6.48 -15.27 1.82
N LEU A 185 -6.39 -14.13 2.49
CA LEU A 185 -7.25 -12.98 2.21
C LEU A 185 -6.47 -11.67 2.37
N ASN A 186 -6.58 -10.81 1.37
CA ASN A 186 -6.09 -9.43 1.43
C ASN A 186 -7.29 -8.49 1.53
N LEU A 187 -7.27 -7.63 2.54
CA LEU A 187 -8.32 -6.65 2.82
C LEU A 187 -7.78 -5.25 2.62
N VAL A 188 -8.49 -4.43 1.84
CA VAL A 188 -8.19 -3.00 1.67
C VAL A 188 -9.39 -2.17 2.12
N MET A 189 -9.16 -1.23 3.03
CA MET A 189 -10.21 -0.35 3.54
C MET A 189 -9.75 1.10 3.63
N THR A 190 -10.74 1.98 3.59
CA THR A 190 -10.59 3.39 3.94
C THR A 190 -10.50 3.59 5.45
N GLY A 191 -9.93 4.72 5.89
CA GLY A 191 -9.94 5.12 7.31
C GLY A 191 -11.34 5.26 7.92
N SER A 192 -12.34 5.57 7.10
CA SER A 192 -13.76 5.59 7.51
C SER A 192 -14.41 4.21 7.67
N GLY A 193 -13.66 3.12 7.47
CA GLY A 193 -14.15 1.75 7.60
C GLY A 193 -14.89 1.22 6.36
N LYS A 194 -14.90 1.95 5.24
CA LYS A 194 -15.47 1.45 3.98
C LYS A 194 -14.49 0.49 3.29
N LEU A 195 -15.02 -0.63 2.80
CA LEU A 195 -14.31 -1.62 2.00
C LEU A 195 -13.96 -1.05 0.62
N ILE A 196 -12.71 -1.25 0.18
CA ILE A 196 -12.27 -0.97 -1.20
C ILE A 196 -12.15 -2.27 -1.99
N GLU A 197 -11.48 -3.26 -1.40
CA GLU A 197 -11.25 -4.54 -2.06
C GLU A 197 -11.10 -5.66 -1.03
N ILE A 198 -11.69 -6.82 -1.35
CA ILE A 198 -11.51 -8.07 -0.62
C ILE A 198 -11.05 -9.09 -1.66
N GLN A 199 -9.84 -9.62 -1.49
CA GLN A 199 -9.30 -10.66 -2.35
C GLN A 199 -8.99 -11.87 -1.48
N GLY A 200 -9.90 -12.85 -1.47
CA GLY A 200 -9.75 -14.09 -0.74
C GLY A 200 -9.69 -15.30 -1.66
N THR A 201 -8.80 -16.24 -1.38
CA THR A 201 -8.69 -17.50 -2.11
C THR A 201 -8.62 -18.66 -1.13
N ALA A 202 -9.27 -19.77 -1.50
CA ALA A 202 -9.07 -21.06 -0.86
C ALA A 202 -8.51 -22.00 -1.92
N GLU A 203 -7.26 -22.43 -1.75
CA GLU A 203 -6.61 -23.33 -2.71
C GLU A 203 -7.05 -24.79 -2.54
N LYS A 204 -7.56 -25.14 -1.35
CA LYS A 204 -8.05 -26.49 -1.02
C LYS A 204 -9.56 -26.46 -0.77
N ASP A 205 -9.97 -26.52 0.49
CA ASP A 205 -11.35 -26.58 0.90
C ASP A 205 -11.97 -25.18 0.93
N PRO A 206 -13.17 -24.98 0.36
CA PRO A 206 -13.91 -23.73 0.50
C PRO A 206 -14.16 -23.38 1.97
N PHE A 207 -14.19 -22.09 2.28
CA PHE A 207 -14.46 -21.56 3.63
C PHE A 207 -15.87 -20.98 3.73
N SER A 208 -16.39 -20.93 4.96
CA SER A 208 -17.75 -20.46 5.21
C SER A 208 -17.85 -18.93 5.21
N PHE A 209 -19.07 -18.44 5.08
CA PHE A 209 -19.35 -17.01 5.20
C PHE A 209 -19.04 -16.47 6.61
N GLU A 210 -19.21 -17.30 7.63
CA GLU A 210 -18.86 -16.97 9.02
C GLU A 210 -17.35 -16.78 9.16
N ALA A 211 -16.55 -17.68 8.58
CA ALA A 211 -15.09 -17.55 8.57
C ALA A 211 -14.62 -16.30 7.81
N LEU A 212 -15.30 -15.94 6.71
CA LEU A 212 -15.07 -14.65 6.05
C LEU A 212 -15.30 -13.48 7.00
N ASN A 213 -16.44 -13.45 7.71
CA ASN A 213 -16.76 -12.35 8.62
C ASN A 213 -15.78 -12.24 9.80
N GLU A 214 -15.30 -13.37 10.32
CA GLU A 214 -14.26 -13.40 11.34
C GLU A 214 -12.96 -12.75 10.83
N MET A 215 -12.51 -13.13 9.63
CA MET A 215 -11.36 -12.49 8.99
C MET A 215 -11.57 -11.00 8.75
N LEU A 216 -12.76 -10.58 8.27
CA LEU A 216 -13.04 -9.16 8.02
C LEU A 216 -13.05 -8.34 9.31
N ALA A 217 -13.64 -8.85 10.39
CA ALA A 217 -13.65 -8.18 11.69
C ALA A 217 -12.23 -8.02 12.24
N LEU A 218 -11.40 -9.07 12.11
CA LEU A 218 -10.00 -9.03 12.52
C LEU A 218 -9.17 -8.08 11.65
N GLY A 219 -9.41 -8.09 10.34
CA GLY A 219 -8.75 -7.23 9.38
C GLY A 219 -9.04 -5.75 9.62
N GLN A 220 -10.28 -5.42 9.98
CA GLN A 220 -10.68 -4.06 10.34
C GLN A 220 -9.86 -3.54 11.53
N LYS A 221 -9.63 -4.36 12.56
CA LYS A 221 -8.76 -4.01 13.70
C LYS A 221 -7.34 -3.71 13.22
N GLY A 222 -6.73 -4.63 12.47
CA GLY A 222 -5.36 -4.46 11.97
C GLY A 222 -5.19 -3.22 11.08
N ILE A 223 -6.18 -2.91 10.24
CA ILE A 223 -6.17 -1.71 9.41
C ILE A 223 -6.17 -0.43 10.26
N GLN A 224 -6.94 -0.38 11.35
CA GLN A 224 -6.94 0.79 12.23
C GLN A 224 -5.58 0.98 12.93
N GLU A 225 -4.90 -0.11 13.28
CA GLU A 225 -3.54 -0.07 13.81
C GLU A 225 -2.55 0.51 12.77
N ILE A 226 -2.59 0.04 11.53
CA ILE A 226 -1.74 0.56 10.43
C ILE A 226 -1.97 2.05 10.21
N LEU A 227 -3.23 2.48 10.13
CA LEU A 227 -3.60 3.88 9.93
C LEU A 227 -3.12 4.76 11.09
N SER A 228 -3.21 4.27 12.33
CA SER A 228 -2.70 4.99 13.50
C SER A 228 -1.18 5.19 13.43
N VAL A 229 -0.43 4.18 12.97
CA VAL A 229 1.02 4.29 12.76
C VAL A 229 1.35 5.28 11.64
N GLY A 230 0.60 5.23 10.53
CA GLY A 230 0.70 6.17 9.42
C GLY A 230 0.48 7.63 9.84
N ARG A 231 -0.60 7.90 10.59
CA ARG A 231 -0.91 9.23 11.14
C ARG A 231 0.22 9.74 12.04
N ALA A 232 0.65 8.92 12.99
CA ALA A 232 1.74 9.30 13.90
C ALA A 232 3.03 9.66 13.14
N PHE A 233 3.35 8.92 12.07
CA PHE A 233 4.46 9.27 11.19
C PHE A 233 4.22 10.61 10.49
N LEU A 234 3.11 10.78 9.79
CA LEU A 234 2.78 12.00 9.03
C LEU A 234 2.71 13.27 9.90
N ASP A 235 2.24 13.14 11.15
CA ASP A 235 2.15 14.26 12.10
C ASP A 235 3.53 14.69 12.63
N SER A 236 4.47 13.75 12.74
CA SER A 236 5.83 14.01 13.21
C SER A 236 6.83 14.30 12.08
N TYR A 237 6.46 14.00 10.83
CA TYR A 237 7.33 14.12 9.68
C TYR A 237 7.34 15.54 9.11
N GLU A 238 8.52 16.17 9.11
CA GLU A 238 8.71 17.48 8.46
C GLU A 238 8.71 17.30 6.94
N ILE A 239 7.65 17.83 6.30
CA ILE A 239 7.50 17.78 4.83
C ILE A 239 8.63 18.62 4.19
N PRO A 240 9.53 18.00 3.40
CA PRO A 240 10.63 18.73 2.80
C PRO A 240 10.11 19.74 1.77
N LYS A 241 10.56 20.99 1.88
CA LYS A 241 10.32 22.00 0.85
C LYS A 241 11.00 21.57 -0.45
N ARG A 242 10.20 21.32 -1.47
CA ARG A 242 10.66 21.13 -2.86
C ARG A 242 9.96 22.16 -3.72
N ASP A 243 10.71 22.75 -4.64
CA ASP A 243 10.10 23.57 -5.67
C ASP A 243 9.33 22.63 -6.61
N MET A 244 8.01 22.71 -6.54
CA MET A 244 7.07 21.91 -7.33
C MET A 244 6.36 22.80 -8.38
N GLY A 245 6.82 24.05 -8.55
CA GLY A 245 6.28 25.04 -9.46
C GLY A 245 6.96 25.02 -10.83
N ALA A 246 6.21 25.48 -11.84
CA ALA A 246 6.47 25.36 -13.27
C ALA A 246 7.93 25.66 -13.66
N ARG A 247 8.47 24.88 -14.60
CA ARG A 247 9.59 25.36 -15.40
C ARG A 247 9.12 26.67 -16.04
N ASP A 248 9.69 27.78 -15.60
CA ASP A 248 9.68 29.01 -16.38
C ASP A 248 10.09 28.66 -17.82
N GLU A 249 9.34 29.23 -18.77
CA GLU A 249 9.47 29.07 -20.22
C GLU A 249 10.92 29.01 -20.75
#